data_AF-A0A838A863-F1
#
_entry.id   AF-A0A838A863-F1
#
_cell.length_a   1.000
_cell.length_b   1.000
_cell.length_c   1.000
_cell.angle_alpha   90.00
_cell.angle_beta   90.00
_cell.angle_gamma   90.00
#
_symmetry.space_group_name_H-M   'P 1'
#
loop_
_entity.id
_entity.type
_entity.pdbx_description
1 polymer ?
#
loop_
_entity_poly.entity_id
_entity_poly.type
_entity_poly.pdbx_seq_one_letter_code
_entity_poly.pdbx_strand_id
1 'polypeptide(L)' 'MTVHEPGRRGWRTSSYSAGNGGCVEVAGQATDVLVRDSKNPRGGTLSMRTAAWRAFLRTLR' A
#
# COMPACT_ATOMS: atom_id res chain seq x y z
N MET A 1 -13.27 -11.72 2.40
CA MET A 1 -14.30 -10.80 1.88
C MET A 1 -13.59 -9.48 1.56
N THR A 2 -13.21 -9.27 0.30
CA THR A 2 -12.45 -8.09 -0.13
C THR A 2 -13.43 -6.93 -0.26
N VAL A 3 -13.33 -5.93 0.62
CA VAL A 3 -14.15 -4.72 0.53
C VAL A 3 -13.69 -3.93 -0.70
N HIS A 4 -14.42 -4.06 -1.81
CA HIS A 4 -14.27 -3.22 -2.98
C HIS A 4 -15.06 -1.92 -2.78
N GLU A 5 -14.38 -0.91 -2.26
CA GLU A 5 -14.92 0.44 -2.18
C GLU A 5 -14.66 1.19 -3.51
N PRO A 6 -15.70 1.77 -4.14
CA PRO A 6 -15.58 2.44 -5.43
C PRO A 6 -14.75 3.73 -5.28
N GLY A 7 -13.53 3.74 -5.84
CA GLY A 7 -12.54 4.81 -5.73
C GLY A 7 -11.10 4.29 -5.58
N ARG A 8 -10.92 3.02 -5.21
CA ARG A 8 -9.62 2.34 -4.98
C ARG A 8 -8.96 1.80 -6.26
N ARG A 9 -8.85 2.57 -7.34
CA ARG A 9 -8.11 2.07 -8.51
C ARG A 9 -6.62 1.97 -8.16
N GLY A 10 -6.09 0.75 -8.12
CA GLY A 10 -4.67 0.46 -7.90
C GLY A 10 -4.23 0.18 -6.45
N TRP A 11 -5.06 0.45 -5.45
CA TRP A 11 -4.73 0.24 -4.03
C TRP A 11 -5.06 -1.18 -3.58
N ARG A 12 -4.08 -1.84 -2.93
CA ARG A 12 -4.20 -3.17 -2.33
C ARG A 12 -3.96 -3.08 -0.82
N THR A 13 -4.88 -3.62 -0.03
CA THR A 13 -4.75 -3.71 1.43
C THR A 13 -4.05 -5.02 1.81
N SER A 14 -3.17 -4.99 2.81
CA SER A 14 -2.44 -6.18 3.27
C SER A 14 -3.36 -7.22 3.92
N SER A 15 -3.17 -8.50 3.62
CA SER A 15 -3.92 -9.62 4.22
C SER A 15 -3.65 -9.78 5.72
N TYR A 16 -2.46 -9.39 6.20
CA TYR A 16 -2.12 -9.34 7.62
C TYR A 16 -2.91 -8.28 8.39
N SER A 17 -3.60 -7.38 7.69
CA SER A 17 -4.44 -6.35 8.31
C SER A 17 -5.88 -6.80 8.60
N ALA A 18 -6.24 -8.04 8.29
CA ALA A 18 -7.61 -8.54 8.43
C ALA A 18 -8.05 -8.78 9.90
N GLY A 19 -7.10 -8.91 10.84
CA GLY A 19 -7.40 -9.26 12.24
C GLY A 19 -7.49 -8.09 13.23
N ASN A 20 -6.90 -6.93 12.93
CA ASN A 20 -6.77 -5.80 13.86
C ASN A 20 -7.10 -4.42 13.24
N GLY A 21 -7.83 -4.45 12.12
CA GLY A 21 -8.18 -3.27 11.33
C GLY A 21 -7.00 -2.75 10.51
N GLY A 22 -7.03 -2.98 9.20
CA GLY A 22 -6.34 -2.25 8.12
C GLY A 22 -5.22 -1.29 8.54
N CYS A 23 -3.93 -1.67 8.54
CA CYS A 23 -2.87 -0.71 8.89
C CYS A 23 -2.14 -0.12 7.68
N VAL A 24 -2.10 -0.82 6.53
CA VAL A 24 -1.32 -0.37 5.36
C VAL A 24 -1.99 -0.74 4.04
N GLU A 25 -1.93 0.21 3.10
CA GLU A 25 -2.29 0.03 1.69
C GLU A 25 -1.10 0.36 0.79
N VAL A 26 -1.04 -0.33 -0.35
CA VAL A 26 -0.01 -0.16 -1.36
C VAL A 26 -0.62 -0.01 -2.74
N ALA A 27 -0.14 0.95 -3.53
CA ALA A 27 -0.48 1.08 -4.95
C ALA A 27 0.78 1.15 -5.80
N GLY A 28 0.84 0.32 -6.84
CA GLY A 28 1.89 0.38 -7.85
C GLY A 28 1.53 1.38 -8.94
N GLN A 29 2.51 2.21 -9.32
CA GLN A 29 2.46 3.12 -10.47
C GLN A 29 3.62 2.79 -11.43
N ALA A 30 3.69 3.50 -12.56
CA ALA A 30 4.74 3.28 -13.56
C ALA A 30 6.16 3.47 -12.98
N THR A 31 6.37 4.53 -12.19
CA THR A 31 7.69 4.91 -11.67
C THR A 31 7.80 4.84 -10.15
N ASP A 32 6.67 4.65 -9.46
CA ASP A 32 6.55 4.80 -8.02
C ASP A 32 5.70 3.71 -7.39
N VAL A 33 5.93 3.48 -6.11
CA VAL A 33 5.10 2.69 -5.21
C VAL A 33 4.63 3.61 -4.10
N LEU A 34 3.31 3.67 -3.95
CA LEU A 34 2.64 4.49 -2.97
C LEU A 34 2.25 3.64 -1.76
N VAL A 35 2.48 4.15 -0.56
CA VAL A 35 2.13 3.49 0.71
C VAL A 35 1.37 4.48 1.58
N ARG A 36 0.28 4.04 2.20
CA ARG A 36 -0.47 4.87 3.16
C ARG A 36 -1.11 4.04 4.26
N ASP A 37 -1.51 4.72 5.33
CA ASP A 37 -2.37 4.17 6.37
C ASP A 37 -3.78 3.95 5.81
N SER A 38 -4.30 2.73 5.98
CA SER A 38 -5.67 2.41 5.57
C SER A 38 -6.72 3.13 6.45
N LYS A 39 -6.39 3.45 7.71
CA LYS A 39 -7.30 4.12 8.66
C LYS A 39 -7.35 5.62 8.46
N ASN A 40 -6.29 6.20 7.91
CA ASN A 40 -6.23 7.61 7.58
C ASN A 40 -5.79 7.85 6.12
N PRO A 41 -6.61 7.50 5.11
CA PRO A 41 -6.25 7.66 3.69
C PRO A 41 -5.97 9.11 3.27
N ARG A 42 -6.46 10.09 4.05
CA ARG A 42 -6.26 11.53 3.83
C ARG A 42 -5.06 12.09 4.60
N GLY A 43 -4.42 11.29 5.47
CA GLY A 43 -3.27 11.69 6.29
C GLY A 43 -1.97 11.84 5.50
N GLY A 44 -1.97 11.48 4.21
CA GLY A 44 -0.81 11.56 3.33
C GLY A 44 -0.48 10.22 2.69
N THR A 45 0.50 10.24 1.79
CA THR A 45 0.97 9.05 1.07
C THR A 45 2.48 9.14 0.93
N LEU A 46 3.17 8.08 1.36
CA LEU A 46 4.59 7.91 1.09
C LEU A 46 4.76 7.44 -0.35
N SER A 47 5.56 8.16 -1.14
CA SER A 47 5.94 7.75 -2.50
C SER A 47 7.39 7.33 -2.52
N MET A 48 7.66 6.15 -3.08
CA MET A 48 9.02 5.64 -3.29
C MET A 48 9.19 5.23 -4.73
N ARG A 49 10.35 5.52 -5.32
CA ARG A 49 10.67 5.04 -6.67
C ARG A 49 10.61 3.51 -6.72
N THR A 50 10.01 2.96 -7.76
CA THR A 50 9.87 1.50 -7.95
C THR A 50 11.20 0.77 -7.84
N ALA A 51 12.29 1.37 -8.32
CA ALA A 51 13.64 0.80 -8.20
C ALA A 51 14.10 0.66 -6.73
N ALA A 52 13.88 1.69 -5.92
CA ALA A 52 14.21 1.69 -4.50
C ALA A 52 13.34 0.71 -3.71
N TRP A 53 12.03 0.67 -3.98
CA TRP A 53 11.13 -0.32 -3.39
C TRP A 53 11.58 -1.76 -3.68
N ARG A 54 11.92 -2.07 -4.94
CA ARG A 54 12.45 -3.39 -5.30
C ARG A 54 13.78 -3.70 -4.61
N ALA A 55 14.66 -2.72 -4.45
CA ALA A 55 15.92 -2.91 -3.73
C ALA A 55 15.67 -3.22 -2.26
N PHE A 56 14.80 -2.46 -1.60
CA PHE A 56 14.38 -2.70 -0.23
C PHE A 56 13.78 -4.10 -0.04
N LEU A 57 12.87 -4.53 -0.93
CA LEU A 57 12.28 -5.87 -0.81
C LEU A 57 13.33 -7.00 -0.89
N ARG A 58 14.41 -6.81 -1.64
CA ARG A 58 15.51 -7.80 -1.70
C ARG A 58 16.34 -7.87 -0.42
N THR A 59 16.24 -6.90 0.48
CA THR A 59 16.94 -6.93 1.78
C THR A 59 16.11 -7.57 2.88
N LEU A 60 14.81 -7.77 2.65
CA LEU A 60 13.93 -8.46 3.59
C LEU A 60 14.13 -9.98 3.43
N ARG A 61 14.23 -10.70 4.56
CA ARG A 61 14.44 -12.15 4.62
C ARG A 61 13.18 -12.86 5.08
#